data_AF-A0A7S1A967-F1
#
_entry.id   AF-A0A7S1A967-F1
#
_cell.length_a   1.000
_cell.length_b   1.000
_cell.length_c   1.000
_cell.angle_alpha   90.00
_cell.angle_beta   90.00
_cell.angle_gamma   90.00
#
_symmetry.space_group_name_H-M   'P 1'
#
loop_
_entity.id
_entity.type
_entity.pdbx_description
1 polymer ?
#
loop_
_entity_poly.entity_id
_entity_poly.type
_entity_poly.pdbx_seq_one_letter_code
_entity_poly.pdbx_strand_id
1 'polypeptide(L)'
;MQQAAQDAVRLCRFHYGHSSPVDVMDIGQVHFPFIPKYLKYIMLELIKNSLRAVVEKHGSEHCGEKPIRVVVTGDDKSVVIRVSDAGGGIPLGDMAKVWSYVYTTAKPPPEDERFFSLDFAESDVESDDDSVAPMAGFGCG
;
A
#
# COMPACT_ATOMS: atom_id res chain seq x y z
N MET A 1 -5.43 -9.81 -5.88
CA MET A 1 -5.00 -9.40 -4.52
C MET A 1 -3.58 -9.86 -4.20
N GLN A 2 -3.23 -11.14 -4.41
CA GLN A 2 -1.85 -11.62 -4.21
C GLN A 2 -0.80 -10.81 -5.00
N GLN A 3 -1.07 -10.50 -6.27
CA GLN A 3 -0.16 -9.67 -7.07
C GLN A 3 0.06 -8.27 -6.46
N ALA A 4 -1.02 -7.58 -6.04
CA ALA A 4 -0.90 -6.27 -5.39
C ALA A 4 -0.08 -6.33 -4.09
N ALA A 5 -0.22 -7.41 -3.31
CA ALA A 5 0.58 -7.62 -2.11
C ALA A 5 2.08 -7.81 -2.44
N GLN A 6 2.39 -8.60 -3.47
CA GLN A 6 3.77 -8.80 -3.93
C GLN A 6 4.39 -7.50 -4.45
N ASP A 7 3.64 -6.75 -5.26
CA ASP A 7 4.06 -5.46 -5.80
C ASP A 7 4.35 -4.46 -4.66
N ALA A 8 3.45 -4.34 -3.67
CA ALA A 8 3.65 -3.46 -2.52
C ALA A 8 4.86 -3.85 -1.65
N VAL A 9 5.07 -5.16 -1.41
CA VAL A 9 6.24 -5.65 -0.66
C VAL A 9 7.54 -5.32 -1.40
N ARG A 10 7.58 -5.44 -2.73
CA ARG A 10 8.75 -5.06 -3.53
C ARG A 10 9.04 -3.57 -3.40
N LEU A 11 8.02 -2.72 -3.57
CA LEU A 11 8.14 -1.26 -3.40
C LEU A 11 8.64 -0.87 -2.02
N CYS A 12 8.09 -1.49 -0.97
CA CYS A 12 8.51 -1.24 0.41
C CYS A 12 9.97 -1.64 0.65
N ARG A 13 10.39 -2.82 0.16
CA ARG A 13 11.79 -3.27 0.26
C ARG A 13 12.73 -2.35 -0.50
N PHE A 14 12.35 -1.88 -1.68
CA PHE A 14 13.15 -0.95 -2.46
C PHE A 14 13.34 0.37 -1.70
N HIS A 15 12.28 0.92 -1.11
CA HIS A 15 12.34 2.21 -0.44
C HIS A 15 13.00 2.18 0.95
N TYR A 16 12.70 1.17 1.78
CA TYR A 16 13.19 1.09 3.16
C TYR A 16 14.35 0.11 3.35
N GLY A 17 14.71 -0.68 2.33
CA GLY A 17 15.68 -1.79 2.43
C GLY A 17 15.13 -3.05 3.13
N HIS A 18 13.93 -2.98 3.70
CA HIS A 18 13.25 -4.07 4.40
C HIS A 18 11.73 -3.93 4.27
N SER A 19 10.99 -4.98 4.64
CA SER A 19 9.53 -4.99 4.58
C SER A 19 8.98 -5.99 5.57
N SER A 20 7.76 -5.72 6.05
CA SER A 20 6.96 -6.72 6.75
C SER A 20 6.36 -7.74 5.78
N PRO A 21 6.14 -9.01 6.19
CA PRO A 21 5.35 -9.97 5.41
C PRO A 21 3.88 -9.53 5.26
N VAL A 22 3.25 -9.95 4.17
CA VAL A 22 1.84 -9.72 3.89
C VAL A 22 1.15 -11.06 3.68
N ASP A 23 0.25 -11.40 4.60
CA ASP A 23 -0.50 -12.66 4.59
C ASP A 23 -1.89 -12.42 4.00
N VAL A 24 -2.16 -13.01 2.83
CA VAL A 24 -3.48 -12.94 2.18
C VAL A 24 -4.23 -14.24 2.45
N MET A 25 -5.33 -14.15 3.19
CA MET A 25 -6.19 -15.27 3.57
C MET A 25 -7.57 -15.10 2.96
N ASP A 26 -7.98 -16.06 2.13
CA ASP A 26 -9.33 -16.14 1.57
C ASP A 26 -10.16 -17.14 2.38
N ILE A 27 -11.10 -16.63 3.17
CA ILE A 27 -12.00 -17.42 3.99
C ILE A 27 -13.28 -17.63 3.19
N GLY A 28 -13.39 -18.82 2.60
CA GLY A 28 -14.57 -19.24 1.86
C GLY A 28 -14.40 -19.32 0.35
N GLN A 29 -13.20 -19.06 -0.19
CA GLN A 29 -12.91 -19.08 -1.63
C GLN A 29 -13.89 -18.18 -2.38
N VAL A 30 -13.94 -16.91 -1.96
CA VAL A 30 -14.98 -15.98 -2.38
C VAL A 30 -14.79 -15.60 -3.84
N HIS A 31 -15.78 -15.93 -4.67
CA HIS A 31 -15.83 -15.53 -6.07
C HIS A 31 -16.95 -14.52 -6.29
N PHE A 32 -16.61 -13.38 -6.88
CA PHE A 32 -17.56 -12.32 -7.19
C PHE A 32 -17.13 -11.58 -8.47
N PRO A 33 -18.08 -10.97 -9.20
CA PRO A 33 -17.74 -10.14 -10.35
C PRO A 33 -17.15 -8.80 -9.90
N PHE A 34 -16.02 -8.39 -10.49
CA PHE A 34 -15.40 -7.08 -10.26
C PHE A 34 -14.54 -6.68 -11.47
N ILE A 35 -14.16 -5.40 -11.54
CA ILE A 35 -13.21 -4.90 -12.54
C ILE A 35 -11.78 -5.02 -11.95
N PRO A 36 -10.89 -5.86 -12.51
CA PRO A 36 -9.61 -6.18 -11.89
C PRO A 36 -8.68 -4.97 -11.65
N LYS A 37 -8.68 -4.00 -12.56
CA LYS A 37 -7.83 -2.81 -12.48
C LYS A 37 -8.06 -2.01 -11.19
N TYR A 38 -9.32 -1.71 -10.86
CA TYR A 38 -9.64 -0.91 -9.67
C TYR A 38 -9.33 -1.65 -8.38
N LEU A 39 -9.66 -2.95 -8.31
CA LEU A 39 -9.36 -3.74 -7.13
C LEU A 39 -7.84 -3.86 -6.90
N LYS A 40 -7.05 -4.05 -7.97
CA LYS A 40 -5.58 -4.05 -7.87
C LYS A 40 -5.07 -2.73 -7.30
N TYR A 41 -5.55 -1.60 -7.81
CA TYR A 41 -5.14 -0.26 -7.37
C TYR A 41 -5.46 -0.02 -5.90
N ILE A 42 -6.73 -0.22 -5.49
CA ILE A 42 -7.17 -0.04 -4.09
C ILE A 42 -6.32 -0.90 -3.14
N MET A 43 -6.12 -2.18 -3.49
CA MET A 43 -5.32 -3.07 -2.64
C MET A 43 -3.85 -2.66 -2.57
N LEU A 44 -3.27 -2.18 -3.67
CA LEU A 44 -1.88 -1.71 -3.68
C LEU A 44 -1.71 -0.52 -2.72
N GLU A 45 -2.55 0.51 -2.83
CA GLU A 45 -2.46 1.71 -1.99
C GLU A 45 -2.67 1.40 -0.50
N LEU A 46 -3.69 0.60 -0.16
CA LEU A 46 -3.95 0.20 1.23
C LEU A 46 -2.79 -0.62 1.83
N ILE A 47 -2.19 -1.53 1.04
CA ILE A 47 -1.07 -2.35 1.51
C ILE A 47 0.21 -1.50 1.64
N LYS A 48 0.48 -0.58 0.70
CA LYS A 48 1.62 0.37 0.83
C LYS A 48 1.51 1.19 2.10
N ASN A 49 0.33 1.75 2.40
CA ASN A 49 0.09 2.52 3.61
C ASN A 49 0.32 1.69 4.87
N SER A 50 -0.17 0.44 4.88
CA SER A 50 0.02 -0.51 5.99
C SER A 50 1.50 -0.87 6.20
N LEU A 51 2.22 -1.16 5.10
CA LEU A 51 3.66 -1.47 5.11
C LEU A 51 4.47 -0.30 5.65
N ARG A 52 4.22 0.89 5.13
CA ARG A 52 4.84 2.13 5.58
C ARG A 52 4.66 2.32 7.09
N ALA A 53 3.43 2.22 7.59
CA ALA A 53 3.15 2.40 9.01
C ALA A 53 3.86 1.38 9.91
N VAL A 54 3.90 0.10 9.51
CA VAL A 54 4.60 -0.95 10.26
C VAL A 54 6.11 -0.73 10.25
N VAL A 55 6.68 -0.42 9.09
CA VAL A 55 8.13 -0.22 8.94
C VAL A 55 8.59 1.02 9.68
N GLU A 56 7.91 2.16 9.53
CA GLU A 56 8.27 3.41 10.22
C GLU A 56 8.16 3.27 11.75
N LYS A 57 7.24 2.45 12.26
CA LYS A 57 7.06 2.25 13.70
C LYS A 57 8.06 1.27 14.32
N HIS A 58 8.30 0.12 13.67
CA HIS A 58 9.03 -1.01 14.25
C HIS A 58 10.48 -1.11 13.78
N GLY A 59 10.84 -0.43 12.68
CA GLY A 59 12.16 -0.52 12.07
C GLY A 59 12.49 -1.91 11.52
N SER A 60 13.73 -2.08 11.04
CA SER A 60 14.20 -3.30 10.36
C SER A 60 14.22 -4.53 11.26
N GLU A 61 14.49 -4.36 12.55
CA GLU A 61 14.66 -5.48 13.49
C GLU A 61 13.33 -6.17 13.81
N HIS A 62 12.23 -5.42 13.91
CA HIS A 62 10.95 -5.95 14.42
C HIS A 62 9.82 -5.96 13.38
N CYS A 63 9.97 -5.30 12.23
CA CYS A 63 8.91 -5.26 11.22
C CYS A 63 8.56 -6.65 10.66
N GLY A 64 9.54 -7.56 10.60
CA GLY A 64 9.37 -8.92 10.10
C GLY A 64 8.41 -9.77 10.94
N GLU A 65 8.26 -9.44 12.22
CA GLU A 65 7.39 -10.15 13.17
C GLU A 65 5.95 -9.60 13.19
N LYS A 66 5.66 -8.56 12.40
CA LYS A 66 4.39 -7.83 12.42
C LYS A 66 3.65 -7.92 11.09
N PRO A 67 3.24 -9.13 10.65
CA PRO A 67 2.62 -9.33 9.34
C PRO A 67 1.37 -8.49 9.16
N ILE A 68 1.22 -7.93 7.96
CA ILE A 68 -0.03 -7.31 7.52
C ILE A 68 -0.95 -8.42 7.06
N ARG A 69 -2.17 -8.44 7.61
CA ARG A 69 -3.15 -9.49 7.32
C ARG A 69 -4.23 -8.93 6.41
N VAL A 70 -4.36 -9.52 5.23
CA VAL A 70 -5.46 -9.26 4.30
C VAL A 70 -6.41 -10.45 4.37
N VAL A 71 -7.60 -10.24 4.93
CA VAL A 71 -8.63 -11.26 5.04
C VAL A 71 -9.75 -10.96 4.08
N VAL A 72 -10.08 -11.91 3.22
CA VAL A 72 -11.22 -11.85 2.30
C VAL A 72 -12.29 -12.80 2.80
N THR A 73 -13.51 -12.31 2.90
CA THR A 73 -14.70 -13.11 3.22
C THR A 73 -15.91 -12.50 2.55
N GLY A 74 -16.97 -13.27 2.36
CA GLY A 74 -18.15 -12.78 1.68
C GLY A 74 -19.28 -13.79 1.62
N ASP A 75 -20.42 -13.29 1.21
CA ASP A 75 -21.61 -14.04 0.84
C ASP A 75 -22.03 -13.67 -0.59
N ASP A 76 -23.17 -14.19 -1.06
CA ASP A 76 -23.69 -13.92 -2.40
C ASP A 76 -24.03 -12.44 -2.65
N LYS A 77 -24.11 -11.62 -1.59
CA LYS A 77 -24.57 -10.22 -1.66
C LYS A 77 -23.46 -9.21 -1.38
N SER A 78 -22.41 -9.62 -0.69
CA SER A 78 -21.41 -8.72 -0.13
C SER A 78 -20.05 -9.40 0.02
N VAL A 79 -19.01 -8.64 -0.25
CA VAL A 79 -17.62 -9.06 -0.05
C VAL A 79 -16.95 -8.06 0.88
N VAL A 80 -16.29 -8.59 1.90
CA VAL A 80 -15.53 -7.83 2.89
C VAL A 80 -14.07 -8.19 2.72
N ILE A 81 -13.25 -7.16 2.43
CA ILE A 81 -11.80 -7.27 2.41
C ILE A 81 -11.29 -6.43 3.58
N ARG A 82 -10.67 -7.09 4.56
CA ARG A 82 -10.10 -6.44 5.73
C ARG A 82 -8.59 -6.45 5.64
N VAL A 83 -7.98 -5.26 5.63
CA VAL A 83 -6.53 -5.08 5.79
C VAL A 83 -6.27 -4.71 7.25
N SER A 84 -5.33 -5.39 7.91
CA SER A 84 -4.99 -5.16 9.31
C SER A 84 -3.49 -5.13 9.51
N ASP A 85 -3.00 -4.09 10.16
CA ASP A 85 -1.59 -3.84 10.43
C ASP A 85 -1.33 -3.54 11.92
N ALA A 86 -0.05 -3.52 12.30
CA ALA A 86 0.40 -3.16 13.65
C ALA A 86 1.19 -1.84 13.67
N GLY A 87 0.94 -0.94 12.71
CA GLY A 87 1.66 0.31 12.47
C GLY A 87 1.38 1.43 13.47
N GLY A 88 0.55 1.19 14.49
CA GLY A 88 0.29 2.15 15.57
C GLY A 88 -0.96 3.00 15.40
N GLY A 89 -1.65 2.87 14.27
CA GLY A 89 -2.94 3.51 14.03
C GLY A 89 -2.82 5.00 13.68
N ILE A 90 -3.98 5.62 13.46
CA ILE A 90 -4.11 7.00 13.03
C ILE A 90 -4.46 7.86 14.25
N PRO A 91 -3.71 8.93 14.56
CA PRO A 91 -4.07 9.86 15.62
C PRO A 91 -5.46 10.46 15.38
N LEU A 92 -6.27 10.58 16.44
CA LEU A 92 -7.66 11.05 16.32
C LEU A 92 -7.78 12.43 15.65
N GLY A 93 -6.82 13.32 15.90
CA GLY A 93 -6.78 14.66 15.29
C GLY A 93 -6.52 14.68 13.78
N ASP A 94 -6.03 13.57 13.21
CA ASP A 94 -5.76 13.43 11.78
C ASP A 94 -6.81 12.59 11.06
N MET A 95 -7.73 11.96 11.78
CA MET A 95 -8.76 11.06 11.22
C MET A 95 -9.65 11.73 10.16
N ALA A 96 -9.95 13.01 10.30
CA ALA A 96 -10.71 13.74 9.28
C ALA A 96 -9.87 14.08 8.03
N LYS A 97 -8.55 14.20 8.19
CA LYS A 97 -7.63 14.65 7.13
C LYS A 97 -7.19 13.52 6.22
N VAL A 98 -7.19 12.27 6.68
CA VAL A 98 -6.70 11.12 5.88
C VAL A 98 -7.46 10.91 4.58
N TRP A 99 -8.66 11.48 4.45
CA TRP A 99 -9.47 11.46 3.23
C TRP A 99 -9.22 12.65 2.29
N SER A 100 -8.38 13.60 2.70
CA SER A 100 -8.04 14.76 1.88
C SER A 100 -6.95 14.38 0.89
N TYR A 101 -7.20 14.56 -0.41
CA TYR A 101 -6.25 14.26 -1.48
C TYR A 101 -4.83 14.81 -1.20
N VAL A 102 -4.71 16.05 -0.76
CA VAL A 102 -3.38 16.68 -0.55
C VAL A 102 -2.73 16.39 0.81
N TYR A 103 -3.39 15.64 1.70
CA TYR A 103 -2.86 15.37 3.03
C TYR A 103 -1.97 14.13 3.03
N THR A 104 -0.73 14.26 3.51
CA THR A 104 0.18 13.13 3.71
C THR A 104 1.08 13.37 4.89
N THR A 105 1.42 12.28 5.60
CA THR A 105 2.46 12.27 6.65
C THR A 105 3.81 11.82 6.10
N ALA A 106 3.91 11.53 4.80
CA ALA A 106 5.16 11.16 4.16
C ALA A 106 6.11 12.36 4.12
N LYS A 107 7.38 12.13 4.47
CA LYS A 107 8.40 13.15 4.27
C LYS A 107 8.67 13.27 2.77
N PRO A 108 8.78 14.49 2.21
CA PRO A 108 9.17 14.64 0.82
C PRO A 108 10.56 14.03 0.62
N PRO A 109 10.83 13.41 -0.54
CA PRO A 109 12.15 12.90 -0.84
C PRO A 109 13.17 14.06 -0.84
N PRO A 110 14.47 13.77 -0.60
CA PRO A 110 15.55 14.75 -0.72
C PRO A 110 15.48 15.50 -2.06
N GLU A 111 15.98 16.74 -2.11
CA GLU A 111 15.87 17.60 -3.31
C GLU A 111 16.37 16.93 -4.59
N ASP A 112 17.42 16.11 -4.48
CA ASP A 112 18.03 15.39 -5.60
C ASP A 112 17.15 14.27 -6.17
N GLU A 113 16.18 13.76 -5.40
CA GLU A 113 15.25 12.69 -5.82
C GLU A 113 13.87 13.23 -6.24
N ARG A 114 13.56 14.51 -5.99
CA ARG A 114 12.28 15.14 -6.40
C ARG A 114 12.13 15.21 -7.92
N PHE A 115 13.25 15.30 -8.66
CA PHE A 115 13.25 15.39 -10.12
C PHE A 115 12.69 14.13 -10.78
N PHE A 116 12.96 12.95 -10.20
CA PHE A 116 12.41 11.69 -10.69
C PHE A 116 10.88 11.62 -10.52
N SER A 117 10.31 12.19 -9.46
CA SER A 117 8.88 12.07 -9.15
C SER A 117 7.93 12.82 -10.09
N LEU A 118 8.40 13.84 -10.82
CA LEU A 118 7.59 14.65 -11.73
C LEU A 118 7.40 14.00 -13.10
N ASP A 119 8.38 13.22 -13.57
CA ASP A 119 8.30 12.50 -14.86
C ASP A 119 7.33 11.29 -14.83
N PHE A 120 6.90 10.84 -13.66
CA PHE A 120 5.93 9.74 -13.49
C PHE A 120 4.46 10.15 -13.72
N ALA A 121 4.14 11.43 -13.68
CA ALA A 121 2.76 11.89 -13.77
C ALA A 121 2.20 11.93 -15.21
N GLU A 122 3.05 11.82 -16.25
CA GLU A 122 2.66 11.99 -17.65
C GLU A 122 2.81 10.76 -18.57
N SER A 123 3.34 9.61 -18.12
CA SER A 123 3.55 8.46 -19.01
C SER A 123 2.46 7.37 -18.91
N ASP A 124 1.42 7.52 -19.73
CA ASP A 124 0.66 6.38 -20.28
C ASP A 124 1.56 5.62 -21.28
N VAL A 125 2.50 4.80 -20.81
CA VAL A 125 3.31 3.96 -21.71
C VAL A 125 3.56 2.58 -21.10
N GLU A 126 3.14 1.55 -21.83
CA GLU A 126 3.59 0.17 -21.65
C GLU A 126 5.10 0.09 -21.86
N SER A 127 5.88 0.02 -20.79
CA SER A 127 7.31 -0.31 -20.88
C SER A 127 7.79 -1.09 -19.67
N ASP A 128 8.47 -2.20 -19.98
CA ASP A 128 9.05 -3.22 -19.11
C ASP A 128 10.34 -2.74 -18.40
N ASP A 129 10.34 -1.49 -17.90
CA ASP A 129 11.51 -0.84 -17.30
C ASP A 129 11.21 -0.33 -15.88
N ASP A 130 12.25 -0.35 -15.05
CA ASP A 130 12.32 -0.28 -13.57
C ASP A 130 11.88 1.08 -12.97
N SER A 131 10.80 1.65 -13.51
CA SER A 131 10.21 2.93 -13.14
C SER A 131 9.38 2.76 -11.85
N VAL A 132 10.04 2.91 -10.71
CA VAL A 132 9.47 2.63 -9.39
C VAL A 132 8.51 3.74 -8.94
N ALA A 133 7.22 3.42 -8.86
CA ALA A 133 6.23 4.30 -8.22
C ALA A 133 6.60 4.56 -6.73
N PRO A 134 6.59 5.81 -6.24
CA PRO A 134 6.90 6.13 -4.85
C PRO A 134 5.95 5.43 -3.86
N MET A 135 6.50 5.15 -2.67
CA MET A 135 5.77 4.46 -1.59
C MET A 135 4.57 5.25 -1.05
N ALA A 136 4.60 6.59 -1.09
CA ALA A 136 3.51 7.49 -0.69
C ALA A 136 3.69 8.89 -1.32
N GLY A 137 2.64 9.70 -1.35
CA GLY A 137 2.77 11.16 -1.53
C GLY A 137 2.26 11.79 -2.83
N PHE A 138 1.68 11.04 -3.77
CA PHE A 138 1.05 11.65 -4.96
C PHE A 138 -0.28 12.36 -4.70
N GLY A 139 -0.83 12.20 -3.50
CA GLY A 139 -2.13 12.74 -3.16
C GLY A 139 -3.31 12.06 -3.87
N CYS A 140 -3.09 10.88 -4.45
CA CYS A 140 -4.11 9.96 -4.94
C CYS A 140 -4.07 8.68 -4.07
N GLY A 141 -4.78 8.73 -2.96
CA GLY A 141 -5.02 7.59 -2.05
C GLY A 141 -6.51 7.48 -1.76
#